data_AF-A0A9W7I1F0-F1
#
_entry.id   AF-A0A9W7I1F0-F1
#
_cell.length_a   1.000
_cell.length_b   1.000
_cell.length_c   1.000
_cell.angle_alpha   90.00
_cell.angle_beta   90.00
_cell.angle_gamma   90.00
#
_symmetry.space_group_name_H-M   'P 1'
#
loop_
_entity.id
_entity.type
_entity.pdbx_description
1 polymer ?
#
loop_
_entity_poly.entity_id
_entity_poly.type
_entity_poly.pdbx_seq_one_letter_code
_entity_poly.pdbx_strand_id
1 'polypeptide(L)'
;MQFKYRGNEVQFQGFLSQTLQVVGSKECDKLLRGTKGPYTSSVWFLDAQLELKTRGNVLNSEIEDLLYEFQLIFEEPVGLPSEKGHDHKIELRDDKVVVKVKPYRHPTHQNDKIERLV
;
A
#
# COMPACT_ATOMS: atom_id res chain seq x y z
N MET A 1 14.86 22.30 -1.98
CA MET A 1 14.21 23.16 -0.95
C MET A 1 15.13 23.26 0.26
N GLN A 2 15.16 24.38 0.99
CA GLN A 2 16.06 24.58 2.14
C GLN A 2 15.26 25.03 3.38
N PHE A 3 15.58 24.50 4.56
CA PHE A 3 14.91 24.85 5.83
C PHE A 3 15.83 24.61 7.04
N LYS A 4 15.52 25.20 8.20
CA LYS A 4 16.28 25.01 9.44
C LYS A 4 15.64 23.95 10.32
N TYR A 5 16.41 22.96 10.77
CA TYR A 5 15.98 21.94 11.73
C TYR A 5 17.04 21.74 12.81
N ARG A 6 16.64 21.85 14.09
CA ARG A 6 17.52 21.76 15.27
C ARG A 6 18.78 22.64 15.19
N GLY A 7 18.65 23.86 14.67
CA GLY A 7 19.75 24.83 14.53
C GLY A 7 20.64 24.62 13.31
N ASN A 8 20.44 23.55 12.54
CA ASN A 8 21.20 23.25 11.34
C ASN A 8 20.40 23.62 10.08
N GLU A 9 21.07 24.19 9.08
CA GLU A 9 20.50 24.40 7.76
C GLU A 9 20.51 23.08 6.98
N VAL A 10 19.32 22.61 6.60
CA VAL A 10 19.11 21.37 5.87
C VAL A 10 18.64 21.71 4.46
N GLN A 11 19.29 21.14 3.45
CA GLN A 11 18.90 21.29 2.06
C GLN A 11 18.46 19.93 1.50
N PHE A 12 17.24 19.86 0.98
CA PHE A 12 16.80 18.73 0.17
C PHE A 12 17.31 18.93 -1.26
N GLN A 13 18.32 18.14 -1.61
CA GLN A 13 18.79 17.97 -2.98
C GLN A 13 18.16 16.68 -3.51
N GLY A 14 17.36 16.80 -4.57
CA GLY A 14 16.81 15.63 -5.25
C GLY A 14 17.92 14.83 -5.92
N PHE A 15 17.75 13.51 -6.00
CA PHE A 15 18.65 12.64 -6.75
C PHE A 15 18.24 12.68 -8.23
N LEU A 16 19.14 13.13 -9.10
CA LEU A 16 19.02 12.93 -10.54
C LEU A 16 19.39 11.47 -10.80
N SER A 17 18.37 10.63 -10.93
CA SER A 17 18.37 9.22 -11.33
C SER A 17 19.74 8.71 -11.82
N GLN A 18 20.53 8.20 -10.87
CA GLN A 18 21.59 7.24 -11.14
C GLN A 18 21.06 5.86 -10.77
N THR A 19 21.49 4.87 -11.55
CA THR A 19 21.09 3.46 -11.43
C THR A 19 21.21 2.99 -9.98
N LEU A 20 20.06 2.61 -9.39
CA LEU A 20 20.03 1.96 -8.10
C LEU A 20 20.81 0.64 -8.20
N GLN A 21 21.90 0.53 -7.45
CA GLN A 21 22.64 -0.72 -7.31
C GLN A 21 22.14 -1.45 -6.07
N VAL A 22 21.71 -2.69 -6.25
CA VAL A 22 21.37 -3.58 -5.15
C VAL A 22 22.68 -4.02 -4.49
N VAL A 23 22.85 -3.67 -3.21
CA VAL A 23 24.06 -3.99 -2.44
C VAL A 23 23.73 -5.08 -1.44
N GLY A 24 24.59 -6.09 -1.32
CA GLY A 24 24.42 -7.16 -0.34
C GLY A 24 24.67 -6.66 1.09
N SER A 25 24.04 -7.28 2.09
CA SER A 25 24.14 -6.87 3.50
C SER A 25 25.59 -6.69 4.01
N LYS A 26 26.53 -7.57 3.61
CA LYS A 26 27.95 -7.49 4.01
C LYS A 26 28.70 -6.33 3.35
N GLU A 27 28.26 -5.90 2.17
CA GLU A 27 28.83 -4.76 1.44
C GLU A 27 28.27 -3.44 1.99
N CYS A 28 26.98 -3.41 2.34
CA CYS A 28 26.36 -2.29 3.06
C CYS A 28 27.14 -1.97 4.33
N ASP A 29 27.49 -2.99 5.11
CA ASP A 29 28.26 -2.86 6.34
C ASP A 29 29.67 -2.27 6.14
N LYS A 30 30.32 -2.55 5.00
CA LYS A 30 31.62 -1.96 4.66
C LYS A 30 31.48 -0.50 4.26
N LEU A 31 30.45 -0.18 3.48
CA LEU A 31 30.16 1.20 3.06
C LEU A 31 29.81 2.10 4.24
N LEU A 32 29.00 1.61 5.17
CA LEU A 32 28.63 2.32 6.41
C LEU A 32 29.82 2.57 7.34
N ARG A 33 30.77 1.64 7.41
CA ARG A 33 31.98 1.80 8.24
C ARG A 33 33.04 2.69 7.61
N GLY A 34 33.04 2.83 6.28
CA GLY A 34 34.02 3.61 5.52
C GLY A 34 33.76 5.12 5.47
N THR A 35 32.56 5.58 5.79
CA THR A 35 32.20 7.01 5.70
C THR A 35 32.70 7.80 6.91
N LYS A 36 33.85 8.47 6.75
CA LYS A 36 34.30 9.55 7.64
C LYS A 36 34.07 10.89 6.95
N GLY A 37 32.87 11.44 7.08
CA GLY A 37 32.51 12.76 6.54
C GLY A 37 31.09 13.18 6.92
N PRO A 38 30.72 14.47 6.80
CA PRO A 38 29.42 15.00 7.24
C PRO A 38 28.22 14.55 6.38
N TYR A 39 28.46 13.72 5.36
CA TYR A 39 27.43 13.15 4.51
C TYR A 39 26.89 11.88 5.17
N THR A 40 25.64 11.95 5.62
CA THR A 40 24.91 10.76 6.09
C THR A 40 24.40 10.01 4.87
N SER A 41 24.96 8.83 4.60
CA SER A 41 24.35 7.90 3.65
C SER A 41 23.09 7.33 4.29
N SER A 42 21.92 7.78 3.83
CA SER A 42 20.67 7.15 4.22
C SER A 42 20.52 5.84 3.45
N VAL A 43 20.59 4.73 4.17
CA VAL A 43 20.24 3.41 3.62
C VAL A 43 18.72 3.32 3.68
N TRP A 44 18.09 3.37 2.52
CA TRP A 44 16.68 3.06 2.39
C TRP A 44 16.54 1.56 2.22
N PHE A 45 15.78 0.93 3.11
CA PHE A 45 15.20 -0.38 2.81
C PHE A 45 14.14 -0.11 1.76
N LEU A 46 14.52 -0.28 0.49
CA LEU A 46 13.52 -0.46 -0.54
C LEU A 46 12.92 -1.84 -0.26
N ASP A 47 11.63 -1.88 0.04
CA ASP A 47 10.80 -3.05 -0.22
C ASP A 47 10.85 -3.26 -1.73
N ALA A 48 11.99 -3.77 -2.21
CA ALA A 48 12.16 -4.22 -3.56
C ALA A 48 11.07 -5.27 -3.69
N GLN A 49 10.01 -4.91 -4.41
CA GLN A 49 8.98 -5.82 -4.86
C GLN A 49 9.71 -7.04 -5.36
N LEU A 50 9.69 -8.06 -4.51
CA LEU A 50 10.45 -9.27 -4.72
C LEU A 50 9.75 -9.86 -5.93
N GLU A 51 10.34 -9.72 -7.13
CA GLU A 51 10.05 -10.67 -8.16
C GLU A 51 10.49 -12.01 -7.57
N LEU A 52 9.51 -12.73 -7.04
CA LEU A 52 9.62 -14.11 -6.61
C LEU A 52 10.03 -14.89 -7.84
N LYS A 53 11.33 -14.91 -8.14
CA LYS A 53 11.94 -16.05 -8.81
C LYS A 53 11.66 -17.21 -7.87
N THR A 54 10.55 -17.90 -8.12
CA THR A 54 10.23 -19.20 -7.55
C THR A 54 11.44 -20.08 -7.83
N ARG A 55 12.36 -20.16 -6.85
CA ARG A 55 13.42 -21.15 -6.87
C ARG A 55 12.71 -22.48 -6.81
N GLY A 56 12.53 -23.14 -7.97
CA GLY A 56 11.91 -24.45 -8.15
C GLY A 56 11.12 -24.90 -6.93
N ASN A 57 9.98 -24.26 -6.69
CA ASN A 57 9.23 -24.43 -5.47
C ASN A 57 8.63 -25.84 -5.55
N VAL A 58 9.16 -26.78 -4.78
CA VAL A 58 8.40 -27.99 -4.45
C VAL A 58 7.23 -27.46 -3.63
N LEU A 59 6.09 -27.24 -4.28
CA LEU A 59 4.89 -26.87 -3.56
C LEU A 59 4.57 -28.05 -2.64
N ASN A 60 4.44 -27.75 -1.35
CA ASN A 60 3.98 -28.74 -0.39
C ASN A 60 2.62 -29.25 -0.90
N SER A 61 2.46 -30.57 -1.04
CA SER A 61 1.24 -31.17 -1.61
C SER A 61 0.00 -30.72 -0.86
N GLU A 62 0.10 -30.53 0.45
CA GLU A 62 -0.99 -30.02 1.28
C GLU A 62 -1.47 -28.62 0.86
N ILE A 63 -0.56 -27.77 0.38
CA ILE A 63 -0.87 -26.42 -0.10
C ILE A 63 -1.49 -26.49 -1.50
N GLU A 64 -1.00 -27.37 -2.37
CA GLU A 64 -1.61 -27.57 -3.70
C GLU A 64 -3.05 -28.08 -3.57
N ASP A 65 -3.29 -29.03 -2.67
CA ASP A 65 -4.62 -29.57 -2.38
C ASP A 65 -5.57 -28.48 -1.86
N LEU A 66 -5.11 -27.62 -0.95
CA LEU A 66 -5.90 -26.50 -0.44
C LEU A 66 -6.20 -25.45 -1.52
N LEU A 67 -5.22 -25.11 -2.36
CA LEU A 67 -5.43 -24.16 -3.46
C LEU A 67 -6.43 -24.69 -4.48
N TYR A 68 -6.41 -26.00 -4.73
CA TYR A 68 -7.39 -26.66 -5.59
C TYR A 68 -8.78 -26.68 -4.96
N GLU A 69 -8.89 -27.03 -3.68
CA GLU A 69 -10.16 -27.07 -2.94
C GLU A 69 -10.87 -25.71 -2.94
N PHE A 70 -10.11 -24.63 -2.75
CA PHE A 70 -10.62 -23.27 -2.66
C PHE A 70 -10.43 -22.44 -3.93
N GLN A 71 -10.22 -23.07 -5.08
CA GLN A 71 -10.01 -22.38 -6.36
C GLN A 71 -11.11 -21.35 -6.65
N LEU A 72 -12.37 -21.68 -6.32
CA LEU A 72 -13.54 -20.82 -6.50
C LEU A 72 -13.46 -19.47 -5.74
N ILE A 73 -12.72 -19.40 -4.63
CA ILE A 73 -12.57 -18.15 -3.85
C ILE A 73 -11.72 -17.13 -4.63
N PHE A 74 -10.83 -17.60 -5.50
CA PHE A 74 -9.90 -16.78 -6.27
C PHE A 74 -10.43 -16.42 -7.66
N GLU A 75 -11.52 -17.03 -8.10
CA GLU A 75 -12.17 -16.67 -9.35
C GLU A 75 -12.83 -15.28 -9.24
N GLU A 76 -12.85 -14.55 -10.35
CA GLU A 76 -13.54 -13.27 -10.40
C GLU A 76 -15.04 -13.50 -10.14
N PRO A 77 -15.64 -12.88 -9.12
CA PRO A 77 -17.03 -13.13 -8.77
C PRO A 77 -17.94 -12.66 -9.90
N VAL A 78 -18.60 -13.62 -10.56
CA VAL A 78 -19.54 -13.33 -11.65
C VAL A 78 -20.94 -13.15 -11.06
N GLY A 79 -21.27 -11.91 -10.68
CA GLY A 79 -22.61 -11.52 -10.24
C GLY A 79 -22.67 -10.91 -8.85
N LEU A 80 -23.89 -10.71 -8.37
CA LEU A 80 -24.12 -10.19 -7.02
C LEU A 80 -23.76 -11.26 -5.98
N PRO A 81 -23.22 -10.87 -4.81
CA PRO A 81 -23.08 -11.78 -3.68
C PRO A 81 -24.42 -12.47 -3.39
N SER A 82 -24.35 -13.73 -2.95
CA SER A 82 -25.56 -14.43 -2.49
C SER A 82 -26.26 -13.63 -1.40
N GLU A 83 -27.60 -13.71 -1.37
CA GLU A 83 -28.38 -13.11 -0.30
C GLU A 83 -27.89 -13.63 1.06
N LYS A 84 -27.70 -12.71 2.00
CA LYS A 84 -27.32 -13.06 3.36
C LYS A 84 -28.53 -13.69 4.05
N GLY A 85 -28.31 -14.74 4.85
CA GLY A 85 -29.40 -15.41 5.58
C GLY A 85 -30.09 -14.56 6.66
N HIS A 86 -29.55 -13.37 6.96
CA HIS A 86 -30.07 -12.46 7.96
C HIS A 86 -29.93 -11.01 7.49
N ASP A 87 -30.98 -10.23 7.69
CA ASP A 87 -30.91 -8.78 7.56
C ASP A 87 -30.41 -8.18 8.88
N HIS A 88 -29.28 -7.47 8.82
CA HIS A 88 -28.78 -6.72 9.95
C HIS A 88 -29.65 -5.47 10.16
N LYS A 89 -30.32 -5.40 11.32
CA LYS A 89 -31.07 -4.20 11.72
C LYS A 89 -30.09 -3.11 12.16
N ILE A 90 -30.27 -1.89 11.65
CA ILE A 90 -29.61 -0.70 12.19
C ILE A 90 -30.42 -0.23 13.39
N GLU A 91 -29.91 -0.46 14.60
CA GLU A 91 -30.52 0.01 15.84
C GLU A 91 -30.27 1.52 16.00
N LEU A 92 -31.36 2.31 16.02
CA LEU A 92 -31.27 3.74 16.29
C LEU A 92 -31.19 3.96 17.80
N ARG A 93 -30.39 4.95 18.23
CA ARG A 93 -30.33 5.34 19.65
C ARG A 93 -31.57 6.10 20.09
N ASP A 94 -32.15 6.90 19.20
CA ASP A 94 -33.41 7.62 19.42
C ASP A 94 -34.21 7.59 18.11
N ASP A 95 -35.30 6.82 18.09
CA ASP A 95 -36.15 6.61 16.91
C ASP A 95 -36.80 7.91 16.39
N LYS A 96 -36.77 8.98 17.19
CA LYS A 96 -37.41 10.27 16.85
C LYS A 96 -36.46 11.25 16.18
N VAL A 97 -35.14 11.03 16.25
CA VAL A 97 -34.15 11.96 15.70
C VAL A 97 -33.80 11.59 14.26
N VAL A 98 -34.44 12.25 13.31
CA VAL A 98 -34.14 12.13 11.88
C VAL A 98 -33.19 13.25 11.46
N VAL A 99 -32.00 12.88 10.98
CA VAL A 99 -31.01 13.84 10.48
C VAL A 99 -31.29 14.13 9.00
N LYS A 100 -31.92 15.28 8.72
CA LYS A 100 -32.14 15.78 7.36
C LYS A 100 -31.11 16.85 7.01
N VAL A 101 -30.08 16.47 6.25
CA VAL A 101 -29.02 17.38 5.78
C VAL A 101 -29.20 17.65 4.29
N LYS A 102 -29.01 18.91 3.88
CA LYS A 102 -29.05 19.29 2.47
C LYS A 102 -27.85 18.66 1.74
N PRO A 103 -28.05 18.02 0.56
CA PRO A 103 -26.93 17.51 -0.23
C PRO A 103 -25.90 18.61 -0.51
N TYR A 104 -24.62 18.26 -0.39
CA TYR A 104 -23.54 19.19 -0.68
C TYR A 104 -23.47 19.47 -2.19
N ARG A 105 -23.08 20.70 -2.55
CA ARG A 105 -22.85 21.09 -3.95
C ARG A 105 -21.41 20.82 -4.31
N HIS A 106 -21.18 19.71 -5.00
CA HIS A 106 -19.88 19.37 -5.56
C HIS A 106 -19.58 20.21 -6.81
N PRO A 107 -18.36 20.76 -6.95
CA PRO A 107 -17.87 21.30 -8.20
C PRO A 107 -17.85 20.23 -9.31
N THR A 108 -17.98 20.65 -10.57
CA THR A 108 -18.12 19.75 -11.74
C THR A 108 -17.06 18.65 -11.79
N HIS A 109 -15.78 18.98 -11.57
CA HIS A 109 -14.68 18.00 -11.59
C HIS A 109 -14.78 16.91 -10.51
N GLN A 110 -15.53 17.13 -9.43
CA GLN A 110 -15.77 16.12 -8.40
C GLN A 110 -16.93 15.22 -8.80
N ASN A 111 -18.00 15.78 -9.35
CA ASN A 111 -19.11 15.00 -9.90
C ASN A 111 -18.61 14.07 -11.00
N ASP A 112 -17.79 14.56 -11.93
CA ASP A 112 -17.21 13.73 -13.01
C ASP A 112 -16.40 12.54 -12.47
N LYS A 113 -15.75 12.70 -11.31
CA LYS A 113 -15.02 11.62 -10.65
C LYS A 113 -15.95 10.64 -9.95
N ILE A 114 -16.98 11.16 -9.27
CA ILE A 114 -17.99 10.35 -8.57
C ILE A 114 -18.76 9.49 -9.59
N GLU A 115 -19.17 10.07 -10.71
CA GLU A 115 -19.92 9.38 -11.77
C GLU A 115 -19.12 8.26 -12.42
N ARG A 116 -17.79 8.38 -12.51
CA ARG A 116 -16.92 7.32 -13.05
C ARG A 116 -16.72 6.13 -12.10
N LEU A 117 -17.08 6.27 -10.83
CA LEU A 117 -16.96 5.21 -9.82
C LEU A 117 -18.23 4.36 -9.71
N VAL A 118 -19.29 4.73 -10.43
CA VAL A 118 -20.59 4.03 -10.49
C VAL A 118 -20.64 3.20 -11.77
#